data_AF-W0UE72-F1
#
_entry.id   AF-W0UE72-F1
#
_cell.length_a   1.000
_cell.length_b   1.000
_cell.length_c   1.000
_cell.angle_alpha   90.00
_cell.angle_beta   90.00
_cell.angle_gamma   90.00
#
_symmetry.space_group_name_H-M   'P 1'
#
loop_
_entity.id
_entity.type
_entity.pdbx_description
1 polymer ?
#
loop_
_entity_poly.entity_id
_entity_poly.type
_entity_poly.pdbx_seq_one_letter_code
_entity_poly.pdbx_strand_id
1 'polypeptide(L)'
;ELRHCQTQAHSISNYNKYYNGFHSQMYWFDRVWYLSVPKSFAEDALTAGPFEFLVAISFSFEYVLTNLLFVPFMSGAAYNGDMSTVTFGFSAQSDESRHMTLGIEAIKFLLEQDPANVPIVQGWIDKWFWR
;
A
#
# COMPACT_ATOMS: atom_id res chain seq x y z
N GLU A 1 -2.74 1.90 -8.87
CA GLU A 1 -3.82 1.88 -7.85
C GLU A 1 -5.18 1.40 -8.35
N LEU A 2 -5.94 2.14 -9.18
CA LEU A 2 -7.27 1.68 -9.61
C LEU A 2 -7.24 0.29 -10.29
N ARG A 3 -6.24 0.06 -11.15
CA ARG A 3 -5.96 -1.25 -11.76
C ARG A 3 -5.86 -2.34 -10.69
N HIS A 4 -5.04 -2.11 -9.65
CA HIS A 4 -4.79 -3.11 -8.60
C HIS A 4 -6.07 -3.45 -7.85
N CYS A 5 -6.84 -2.44 -7.44
CA CYS A 5 -8.12 -2.65 -6.77
C CYS A 5 -9.08 -3.53 -7.60
N GLN A 6 -9.21 -3.25 -8.89
CA GLN A 6 -10.09 -4.01 -9.78
C GLN A 6 -9.56 -5.43 -10.02
N THR A 7 -8.27 -5.59 -10.30
CA THR A 7 -7.71 -6.92 -10.58
C THR A 7 -7.65 -7.80 -9.35
N GLN A 8 -7.41 -7.24 -8.15
CA GLN A 8 -7.50 -7.98 -6.89
C GLN A 8 -8.92 -8.50 -6.65
N ALA A 9 -9.95 -7.66 -6.85
CA ALA A 9 -11.34 -8.09 -6.75
C ALA A 9 -11.65 -9.23 -7.74
N HIS A 10 -11.13 -9.16 -8.96
CA HIS A 10 -11.29 -10.23 -9.94
C HIS A 10 -10.51 -11.51 -9.58
N SER A 11 -9.28 -11.40 -9.08
CA SER A 11 -8.46 -12.54 -8.63
C SER A 11 -9.13 -13.29 -7.47
N ILE A 12 -9.69 -12.56 -6.50
CA ILE A 12 -10.36 -13.15 -5.33
C ILE A 12 -11.80 -13.59 -5.63
N SER A 13 -12.40 -13.14 -6.74
CA SER A 13 -13.78 -13.47 -7.12
C SER A 13 -14.07 -14.97 -7.15
N ASN A 14 -13.13 -15.79 -7.64
CA ASN A 14 -13.34 -17.24 -7.64
C ASN A 14 -13.28 -17.83 -6.22
N TYR A 15 -12.36 -17.36 -5.37
CA TYR A 15 -12.30 -17.78 -3.97
C TYR A 15 -13.58 -17.45 -3.21
N ASN A 16 -14.16 -16.26 -3.44
CA ASN A 16 -15.42 -15.85 -2.84
C ASN A 16 -16.60 -16.78 -3.15
N LYS A 17 -16.58 -17.51 -4.27
CA LYS A 17 -17.65 -18.47 -4.63
C LYS A 17 -17.59 -19.76 -3.81
N TYR A 18 -16.39 -20.14 -3.36
CA TYR A 18 -16.14 -21.46 -2.77
C TYR A 18 -15.72 -21.39 -1.30
N TYR A 19 -15.37 -20.22 -0.79
CA TYR A 19 -14.91 -20.01 0.58
C TYR A 19 -15.66 -18.85 1.26
N ASN A 20 -15.85 -18.96 2.57
CA ASN A 20 -16.44 -17.90 3.39
C ASN A 20 -15.44 -16.77 3.64
N GLY A 21 -15.94 -15.61 4.06
CA GLY A 21 -15.10 -14.48 4.51
C GLY A 21 -14.73 -13.44 3.45
N PHE A 22 -15.13 -13.63 2.18
CA PHE A 22 -14.80 -12.70 1.09
C PHE A 22 -16.01 -11.88 0.56
N HIS A 23 -17.22 -12.16 1.03
CA HIS A 23 -18.46 -11.72 0.36
C HIS A 23 -18.86 -10.25 0.60
N SER A 24 -18.21 -9.54 1.52
CA SER A 24 -18.63 -8.18 1.93
C SER A 24 -17.45 -7.25 2.26
N GLN A 25 -16.37 -7.35 1.48
CA GLN A 25 -15.12 -6.61 1.69
C GLN A 25 -15.34 -5.13 2.04
N MET A 26 -16.05 -4.35 1.21
CA MET A 26 -16.21 -2.90 1.41
C MET A 26 -17.03 -2.58 2.67
N TYR A 27 -18.10 -3.33 2.92
CA TYR A 27 -18.94 -3.12 4.09
C TYR A 27 -18.19 -3.45 5.39
N TRP A 28 -17.37 -4.50 5.37
CA TRP A 28 -16.57 -4.94 6.52
C TRP A 28 -15.39 -4.02 6.79
N PHE A 29 -14.70 -3.53 5.75
CA PHE A 29 -13.59 -2.58 5.90
C PHE A 29 -13.97 -1.37 6.74
N ASP A 30 -15.22 -0.92 6.61
CA ASP A 30 -15.74 0.22 7.37
C ASP A 30 -16.14 -0.06 8.82
N ARG A 31 -16.34 -1.33 9.21
CA ARG A 31 -17.11 -1.68 10.43
C ARG A 31 -16.47 -2.73 11.32
N VAL A 32 -15.66 -3.62 10.76
CA VAL A 32 -15.03 -4.70 11.53
C VAL A 32 -13.84 -4.14 12.29
N TRP A 33 -13.79 -4.41 13.59
CA TRP A 33 -12.85 -3.78 14.53
C TRP A 33 -11.38 -3.88 14.08
N TYR A 34 -10.89 -5.04 13.65
CA TYR A 34 -9.48 -5.18 13.26
C TYR A 34 -9.18 -4.50 11.91
N LEU A 35 -10.20 -4.26 11.08
CA LEU A 35 -10.05 -3.51 9.83
C LEU A 35 -10.01 -2.00 10.08
N SER A 36 -10.30 -1.52 11.30
CA SER A 36 -10.05 -0.13 11.68
C SER A 36 -8.56 0.21 11.66
N VAL A 37 -7.67 -0.79 11.80
CA VAL A 37 -6.21 -0.60 11.75
C VAL A 37 -5.78 -0.07 10.38
N PRO A 38 -5.94 -0.82 9.25
CA PRO A 38 -5.59 -0.32 7.92
C PRO A 38 -6.48 0.85 7.47
N LYS A 39 -7.76 0.88 7.88
CA LYS A 39 -8.66 2.00 7.54
C LYS A 39 -8.15 3.32 8.13
N SER A 40 -7.84 3.35 9.42
CA SER A 40 -7.36 4.57 10.08
C SER A 40 -5.96 5.00 9.60
N PHE A 41 -5.13 4.08 9.12
CA PHE A 41 -3.87 4.42 8.46
C PHE A 41 -4.14 5.18 7.15
N ALA A 42 -5.01 4.63 6.29
CA ALA A 42 -5.36 5.24 5.02
C ALA A 42 -6.10 6.58 5.19
N GLU A 43 -7.04 6.67 6.14
CA GLU A 43 -7.79 7.89 6.41
C GLU A 43 -6.89 9.02 6.96
N ASP A 44 -5.92 8.70 7.83
CA ASP A 44 -4.92 9.69 8.30
C ASP A 44 -4.10 10.23 7.11
N ALA A 45 -3.62 9.36 6.22
CA ALA A 45 -2.86 9.79 5.04
C ALA A 45 -3.72 10.63 4.09
N LEU A 46 -4.96 10.20 3.82
CA LEU A 46 -5.88 10.88 2.88
C LEU A 46 -6.42 12.22 3.41
N THR A 47 -6.45 12.40 4.74
CA THR A 47 -6.88 13.66 5.36
C THR A 47 -5.72 14.61 5.64
N ALA A 48 -4.48 14.16 5.51
CA ALA A 48 -3.29 14.99 5.60
C ALA A 48 -3.14 15.94 4.39
N GLY A 49 -2.18 16.86 4.49
CA GLY A 49 -1.78 17.71 3.38
C GLY A 49 -1.09 16.91 2.25
N PRO A 50 -1.03 17.42 1.02
CA PRO A 50 -0.55 16.68 -0.14
C PRO A 50 0.91 16.22 -0.03
N PHE A 51 1.77 17.01 0.63
CA PHE A 51 3.17 16.64 0.83
C PHE A 51 3.35 15.56 1.90
N GLU A 52 2.57 15.63 2.98
CA GLU A 52 2.57 14.56 3.98
C GLU A 52 2.01 13.26 3.38
N PHE A 53 0.94 13.33 2.58
CA PHE A 53 0.41 12.17 1.85
C PHE A 53 1.48 11.53 0.95
N LEU A 54 2.28 12.33 0.24
CA LEU A 54 3.35 11.83 -0.62
C LEU A 54 4.47 11.16 0.17
N VAL A 55 4.83 11.69 1.35
CA VAL A 55 5.81 11.05 2.24
C VAL A 55 5.23 9.78 2.88
N ALA A 56 3.96 9.82 3.30
CA ALA A 56 3.28 8.69 3.92
C ALA A 56 3.14 7.50 2.97
N ILE A 57 2.57 7.73 1.79
CA ILE A 57 2.22 6.68 0.84
C ILE A 57 3.40 6.39 -0.07
N SER A 58 3.87 7.35 -0.85
CA SER A 58 4.86 7.05 -1.88
C SER A 58 6.24 6.73 -1.29
N PHE A 59 6.72 7.49 -0.30
CA PHE A 59 8.03 7.21 0.31
C PHE A 59 7.97 6.08 1.35
N SER A 60 7.22 6.27 2.45
CA SER A 60 7.25 5.32 3.55
C SER A 60 6.61 3.98 3.18
N PHE A 61 5.40 3.98 2.61
CA PHE A 61 4.69 2.75 2.30
C PHE A 61 5.17 2.08 1.00
N GLU A 62 5.20 2.78 -0.13
CA GLU A 62 5.49 2.22 -1.45
C GLU A 62 6.99 2.05 -1.74
N TYR A 63 7.90 2.70 -1.00
CA TYR A 63 9.34 2.52 -1.16
C TYR A 63 10.00 1.80 0.03
N VAL A 64 9.90 2.35 1.24
CA VAL A 64 10.62 1.80 2.41
C VAL A 64 10.02 0.45 2.87
N LEU A 65 8.70 0.37 3.00
CA LEU A 65 8.01 -0.77 3.62
C LEU A 65 7.40 -1.74 2.61
N THR A 66 7.32 -1.38 1.33
CA THR A 66 6.55 -2.13 0.31
C THR A 66 6.88 -3.62 0.26
N ASN A 67 8.16 -3.99 0.38
CA ASN A 67 8.58 -5.38 0.32
C ASN A 67 8.08 -6.22 1.50
N LEU A 68 7.85 -5.60 2.68
CA LEU A 68 7.29 -6.28 3.85
C LEU A 68 5.81 -6.63 3.66
N LEU A 69 5.13 -5.98 2.72
CA LEU A 69 3.76 -6.32 2.32
C LEU A 69 3.75 -7.21 1.08
N PHE A 70 4.40 -6.77 0.00
CA PHE A 70 4.30 -7.41 -1.31
C PHE A 70 4.90 -8.81 -1.32
N VAL A 71 6.12 -8.98 -0.81
CA VAL A 71 6.84 -10.27 -0.89
C VAL A 71 6.13 -11.36 -0.09
N PRO A 72 5.69 -11.16 1.16
CA PRO A 72 5.02 -12.22 1.92
C PRO A 72 3.74 -12.73 1.25
N PHE A 73 2.88 -11.85 0.73
CA PHE A 73 1.65 -12.29 0.07
C PHE A 73 1.92 -12.97 -1.28
N MET A 74 2.75 -12.38 -2.13
CA MET A 74 2.98 -12.93 -3.49
C MET A 74 3.82 -14.20 -3.46
N SER A 75 4.86 -14.27 -2.61
CA SER A 75 5.63 -15.50 -2.43
C SER A 75 4.82 -16.55 -1.67
N GLY A 76 4.06 -16.17 -0.63
CA GLY A 76 3.16 -17.08 0.07
C GLY A 76 2.17 -17.77 -0.88
N ALA A 77 1.60 -17.02 -1.83
CA ALA A 77 0.77 -17.58 -2.89
C ALA A 77 1.53 -18.60 -3.76
N ALA A 78 2.74 -18.28 -4.20
CA ALA A 78 3.58 -19.17 -5.00
C ALA A 78 3.90 -20.49 -4.26
N TYR A 79 4.27 -20.42 -2.98
CA TYR A 79 4.61 -21.59 -2.16
C TYR A 79 3.40 -22.45 -1.78
N ASN A 80 2.17 -21.96 -1.97
CA ASN A 80 0.93 -22.68 -1.65
C ASN A 80 0.07 -23.00 -2.87
N GLY A 81 0.59 -22.82 -4.09
CA GLY A 81 -0.13 -23.16 -5.33
C GLY A 81 -1.28 -22.21 -5.69
N ASP A 82 -1.35 -21.01 -5.12
CA ASP A 82 -2.33 -20.00 -5.51
C ASP A 82 -1.89 -19.28 -6.80
N MET A 83 -2.30 -19.89 -7.92
CA MET A 83 -2.02 -19.39 -9.26
C MET A 83 -2.64 -18.01 -9.54
N SER A 84 -3.76 -17.65 -8.92
CA SER A 84 -4.43 -16.37 -9.20
C SER A 84 -3.67 -15.21 -8.58
N THR A 85 -3.30 -15.32 -7.29
CA THR A 85 -2.61 -14.27 -6.56
C THR A 85 -1.16 -14.11 -7.05
N VAL A 86 -0.44 -15.21 -7.32
CA VAL A 86 0.93 -15.10 -7.85
C VAL A 86 0.95 -14.44 -9.23
N THR A 87 -0.04 -14.71 -10.09
CA THR A 87 -0.16 -14.06 -11.40
C THR A 87 -0.41 -12.57 -11.28
N PHE A 88 -1.25 -12.15 -10.33
CA PHE A 88 -1.41 -10.72 -10.00
C PHE A 88 -0.07 -10.11 -9.57
N GLY A 89 0.66 -10.76 -8.66
CA GLY A 89 1.97 -10.30 -8.18
C GLY A 89 2.97 -10.06 -9.31
N PHE A 90 3.13 -11.01 -10.22
CA PHE A 90 3.97 -10.82 -11.41
C PHE A 90 3.49 -9.68 -12.30
N SER A 91 2.18 -9.53 -12.50
CA SER A 91 1.63 -8.44 -13.30
C SER A 91 1.82 -7.07 -12.66
N ALA A 92 1.82 -6.97 -11.34
CA ALA A 92 1.93 -5.70 -10.62
C ALA A 92 3.38 -5.23 -10.47
N GLN A 93 4.36 -6.13 -10.59
CA GLN A 93 5.77 -5.82 -10.32
C GLN A 93 6.32 -4.61 -11.10
N SER A 94 5.94 -4.44 -12.37
CA SER A 94 6.37 -3.29 -13.17
C SER A 94 5.62 -2.00 -12.86
N ASP A 95 4.47 -2.08 -12.18
CA ASP A 95 3.79 -0.92 -11.59
C ASP A 95 4.53 -0.50 -10.32
N GLU A 96 4.82 -1.46 -9.42
CA GLU A 96 5.53 -1.20 -8.17
C GLU A 96 6.92 -0.60 -8.40
N SER A 97 7.63 -0.98 -9.47
CA SER A 97 8.92 -0.36 -9.79
C SER A 97 8.79 1.14 -10.10
N ARG A 98 7.67 1.57 -10.70
CA ARG A 98 7.39 2.99 -10.95
C ARG A 98 7.00 3.70 -9.67
N HIS A 99 6.23 3.05 -8.79
CA HIS A 99 5.79 3.64 -7.52
C HIS A 99 6.97 3.81 -6.55
N MET A 100 7.86 2.82 -6.47
CA MET A 100 9.12 2.92 -5.73
C MET A 100 9.98 4.09 -6.25
N THR A 101 10.09 4.24 -7.57
CA THR A 101 10.83 5.35 -8.17
C THR A 101 10.20 6.71 -7.84
N LEU A 102 8.86 6.80 -7.87
CA LEU A 102 8.15 8.01 -7.43
C LEU A 102 8.46 8.34 -5.97
N GLY A 103 8.40 7.35 -5.08
CA GLY A 103 8.66 7.53 -3.65
C GLY A 103 10.04 8.11 -3.34
N ILE A 104 11.07 7.53 -3.95
CA ILE A 104 12.45 7.97 -3.69
C ILE A 104 12.76 9.34 -4.32
N GLU A 105 12.20 9.66 -5.49
CA GLU A 105 12.41 10.97 -6.11
C GLU A 105 11.58 12.07 -5.43
N ALA A 106 10.39 11.75 -4.93
CA ALA A 106 9.56 12.68 -4.16
C ALA A 106 10.26 13.19 -2.90
N ILE A 107 10.85 12.29 -2.10
CA ILE A 107 11.52 12.72 -0.87
C ILE A 107 12.79 13.53 -1.14
N LYS A 108 13.61 13.12 -2.12
CA LYS A 108 14.81 13.88 -2.52
C LYS A 108 14.43 15.27 -2.97
N PHE A 109 13.42 15.38 -3.82
CA PHE A 109 12.89 16.66 -4.29
C PHE A 109 12.51 17.55 -3.11
N LEU A 110 11.68 17.06 -2.18
CA LEU A 110 11.25 17.84 -1.02
C LEU A 110 12.41 18.32 -0.14
N LEU A 111 13.41 17.46 0.09
CA LEU A 111 14.57 17.78 0.92
C LEU A 111 15.52 18.79 0.25
N GLU A 112 15.59 18.81 -1.08
CA GLU A 112 16.47 19.71 -1.84
C GLU A 112 15.84 21.08 -2.13
N GLN A 113 14.52 21.23 -2.02
CA GLN A 113 13.84 22.51 -2.31
C GLN A 113 14.13 23.60 -1.27
N ASP A 114 14.15 23.27 0.03
CA ASP A 114 14.36 24.23 1.12
C ASP A 114 14.90 23.50 2.38
N PRO A 115 16.00 23.97 3.02
CA PRO A 115 16.49 23.41 4.27
C PRO A 115 15.45 23.35 5.40
N ALA A 116 14.46 24.24 5.41
CA ALA A 116 13.35 24.23 6.38
C ALA A 116 12.43 23.01 6.22
N ASN A 117 12.46 22.33 5.06
CA ASN A 117 11.69 21.10 4.84
C ASN A 117 12.27 19.92 5.61
N VAL A 118 13.59 19.89 5.88
CA VAL A 118 14.27 18.77 6.54
C VAL A 118 13.62 18.38 7.87
N PRO A 119 13.43 19.30 8.85
CA PRO A 119 12.77 18.93 10.11
C PRO A 119 11.31 18.51 9.95
N ILE A 120 10.60 19.06 8.95
CA ILE A 120 9.19 18.71 8.67
C ILE A 120 9.12 17.28 8.13
N VAL A 121 9.91 16.98 7.10
CA VAL A 121 9.98 15.67 6.47
C VAL A 121 10.46 14.62 7.46
N GLN A 122 11.45 14.93 8.31
CA GLN A 122 11.88 14.01 9.37
C GLN A 122 10.73 13.65 10.32
N GLY A 123 9.93 14.64 10.76
CA GLY A 123 8.76 14.38 11.58
C GLY A 123 7.73 13.47 10.90
N TRP A 124 7.55 13.60 9.58
CA TRP A 124 6.70 12.70 8.81
C TRP A 124 7.31 11.30 8.66
N ILE A 125 8.62 11.16 8.41
CA ILE A 125 9.29 9.85 8.36
C ILE A 125 9.07 9.11 9.69
N ASP A 126 9.32 9.79 10.81
CA ASP A 126 9.17 9.19 12.14
C ASP A 126 7.73 8.72 12.38
N LYS A 127 6.74 9.57 12.06
CA LYS A 127 5.31 9.23 12.15
C LYS A 127 4.96 8.01 11.29
N TRP A 128 5.30 8.04 10.01
CA TRP A 128 4.84 7.06 9.01
C TRP A 128 5.66 5.78 8.98
N PHE A 129 6.84 5.76 9.61
CA PHE A 129 7.53 4.52 9.94
C PHE A 129 6.83 3.76 11.08
N TRP A 130 6.24 4.48 12.03
CA TRP A 130 5.64 3.88 13.23
C TRP A 130 4.16 3.50 13.07
N ARG A 131 3.41 4.24 12.25
CA ARG A 131 2.00 3.98 11.96
C ARG A 131 1.78 2.67 11.21
#